data_AF-A0A1Z4R2M7-F1
#
_entry.id   AF-A0A1Z4R2M7-F1
#
_cell.length_a   1.000
_cell.length_b   1.000
_cell.length_c   1.000
_cell.angle_alpha   90.00
_cell.angle_beta   90.00
_cell.angle_gamma   90.00
#
_symmetry.space_group_name_H-M   'P 1'
#
loop_
_entity.id
_entity.type
_entity.pdbx_description
1 polymer ?
#
loop_
_entity_poly.entity_id
_entity_poly.type
_entity_poly.pdbx_seq_one_letter_code
_entity_poly.pdbx_strand_id
1 'polypeptide(L)' 'MPSKNPQVSIRLTPDEYSYLQGLAERNFVTLPQFVKILVKRAIAEDKERQNKQA' A
#
# COMPACT_ATOMS: atom_id res chain seq x y z
N MET A 1 -1.05 23.10 -9.03
CA MET A 1 -1.23 23.08 -7.56
C MET A 1 -0.64 21.79 -7.03
N PRO A 2 0.11 21.81 -5.91
CA PRO A 2 0.44 20.57 -5.21
C PRO A 2 -0.87 19.85 -4.84
N SER A 3 -0.83 18.52 -4.90
CA SER A 3 -1.95 17.66 -4.48
C SER A 3 -2.43 18.07 -3.08
N LYS A 4 -3.76 18.16 -2.88
CA LYS A 4 -4.36 18.39 -1.55
C LYS A 4 -4.29 17.15 -0.64
N ASN A 5 -3.95 15.98 -1.20
CA ASN A 5 -3.88 14.75 -0.42
C ASN A 5 -2.63 14.74 0.47
N PRO A 6 -2.75 14.30 1.74
CA PRO A 6 -1.61 14.16 2.62
C PRO A 6 -0.61 13.14 2.09
N GLN A 7 0.67 13.40 2.31
CA GLN A 7 1.77 12.52 1.96
C GLN A 7 2.30 11.82 3.20
N VAL A 8 2.53 10.52 3.09
CA VAL A 8 3.16 9.71 4.14
C VAL A 8 4.49 9.20 3.61
N SER A 9 5.54 9.28 4.43
CA SER A 9 6.84 8.66 4.14
C SER A 9 6.98 7.39 4.97
N ILE A 10 7.41 6.30 4.34
CA ILE A 10 7.59 4.99 4.97
C ILE A 10 9.07 4.63 4.86
N ARG A 11 9.67 4.19 5.97
CA ARG A 11 11.01 3.62 5.98
C ARG A 11 10.88 2.09 5.93
N LEU A 12 11.56 1.49 4.97
CA LEU A 12 11.62 0.04 4.79
C LEU A 12 13.04 -0.41 5.06
N THR A 13 13.19 -1.61 5.63
CA THR A 13 14.46 -2.32 5.62
C THR A 13 14.85 -2.68 4.17
N PRO A 14 16.14 -2.97 3.90
CA PRO A 14 16.57 -3.39 2.56
C PRO A 14 15.80 -4.62 2.05
N ASP A 15 15.57 -5.61 2.93
CA ASP A 15 14.89 -6.84 2.56
C ASP A 15 13.42 -6.60 2.19
N GLU A 16 12.71 -5.79 2.98
CA GLU A 16 11.32 -5.39 2.69
C GLU A 16 11.24 -4.61 1.38
N TYR A 17 12.18 -3.69 1.14
CA TYR A 17 12.24 -2.92 -0.09
C TYR A 17 12.41 -3.82 -1.31
N SER A 18 13.41 -4.70 -1.29
CA SER A 18 13.70 -5.63 -2.38
C SER A 18 12.52 -6.58 -2.65
N TYR A 19 11.90 -7.10 -1.58
CA TYR A 19 10.72 -7.94 -1.70
C TYR A 19 9.54 -7.21 -2.37
N LEU A 20 9.20 -6.01 -1.88
CA LEU A 20 8.07 -5.23 -2.41
C LEU A 20 8.34 -4.74 -3.84
N GLN A 21 9.59 -4.38 -4.14
CA GLN A 21 10.02 -3.98 -5.48
C GLN A 21 9.82 -5.12 -6.48
N GLY A 22 10.26 -6.34 -6.15
CA GLY A 22 10.06 -7.51 -6.99
C GLY A 22 8.58 -7.85 -7.22
N LEU A 23 7.73 -7.63 -6.22
CA LEU A 23 6.28 -7.79 -6.39
C LEU A 23 5.68 -6.70 -7.29
N ALA A 24 6.10 -5.45 -7.14
CA ALA A 24 5.62 -4.35 -7.97
C ALA A 24 5.97 -4.59 -9.45
N GLU A 25 7.19 -5.03 -9.74
CA GLU A 25 7.66 -5.39 -11.08
C GLU A 25 6.83 -6.51 -11.71
N ARG A 26 6.55 -7.59 -10.96
CA ARG A 26 5.68 -8.69 -11.43
C ARG A 26 4.26 -8.25 -11.76
N ASN A 27 3.79 -7.17 -11.14
CA ASN A 27 2.46 -6.60 -11.37
C ASN A 27 2.49 -5.41 -12.35
N PHE A 28 3.62 -5.15 -13.03
CA PHE A 28 3.81 -4.07 -13.98
C PHE A 28 3.43 -2.67 -13.43
N VAL A 29 3.71 -2.43 -12.15
CA VAL A 29 3.43 -1.17 -11.47
C VAL A 29 4.66 -0.66 -10.72
N THR A 30 4.67 0.63 -10.41
CA THR A 30 5.72 1.20 -9.55
C THR A 30 5.52 0.79 -8.09
N LEU A 31 6.61 0.74 -7.32
CA LEU A 31 6.55 0.42 -5.88
C LEU A 31 5.55 1.31 -5.10
N PRO A 32 5.51 2.65 -5.27
CA PRO A 32 4.51 3.47 -4.59
C PRO A 32 3.07 3.11 -4.96
N GLN A 33 2.80 2.78 -6.22
CA GLN A 33 1.47 2.33 -6.66
C GLN A 33 1.12 0.99 -6.03
N PHE A 34 2.08 0.07 -5.98
CA PHE A 34 1.90 -1.24 -5.36
C PHE A 34 1.59 -1.13 -3.87
N VAL A 35 2.37 -0.35 -3.12
CA VAL A 35 2.12 -0.08 -1.69
C VAL A 35 0.72 0.54 -1.50
N LYS A 36 0.32 1.48 -2.36
CA LYS A 36 -1.03 2.07 -2.31
C LYS A 36 -2.13 1.02 -2.51
N ILE A 37 -1.93 0.03 -3.38
CA ILE A 37 -2.87 -1.08 -3.58
C ILE A 37 -2.98 -1.93 -2.31
N LEU A 38 -1.83 -2.30 -1.71
CA LEU A 38 -1.79 -3.08 -0.48
C LEU A 38 -2.53 -2.38 0.67
N VAL A 39 -2.24 -1.09 0.89
CA VAL A 39 -2.90 -0.29 1.93
C VAL A 39 -4.41 -0.22 1.69
N LYS A 40 -4.85 0.00 0.44
CA LYS A 40 -6.28 0.03 0.12
C LYS A 40 -6.99 -1.29 0.37
N ARG A 41 -6.33 -2.43 0.08
CA ARG A 41 -6.87 -3.76 0.39
C ARG A 41 -7.00 -3.98 1.90
N ALA A 42 -5.96 -3.65 2.66
CA ALA A 42 -5.99 -3.75 4.12
C ALA A 42 -7.12 -2.89 4.74
N ILE A 43 -7.31 -1.66 4.26
CA ILE A 43 -8.42 -0.79 4.71
C ILE A 43 -9.79 -1.39 4.36
N ALA A 44 -9.95 -1.99 3.18
CA ALA A 44 -11.21 -2.62 2.79
C ALA A 44 -11.54 -3.81 3.68
N GLU A 45 -10.55 -4.68 3.95
CA GLU A 45 -10.70 -5.83 4.84
C GLU A 45 -11.05 -5.41 6.27
N ASP A 46 -10.41 -4.35 6.79
CA ASP A 46 -10.72 -3.81 8.11
C ASP A 46 -12.16 -3.32 8.21
N LYS A 47 -12.63 -2.56 7.21
CA LYS A 47 -14.02 -2.11 7.13
C LYS A 47 -15.02 -3.25 7.07
N GLU A 48 -14.72 -4.29 6.30
CA GLU A 48 -15.57 -5.48 6.22
C GLU A 48 -15.64 -6.22 7.56
N ARG A 49 -14.54 -6.28 8.32
CA ARG A 49 -14.52 -6.86 9.67
C ARG A 49 -15.36 -6.06 10.65
N GLN A 50 -15.24 -4.73 10.64
CA GLN A 50 -16.04 -3.86 11.50
C GLN A 50 -17.54 -3.99 11.20
N ASN A 51 -17.93 -4.02 9.92
CA ASN A 51 -19.34 -4.17 9.54
C ASN A 51 -19.93 -5.55 9.87
N LYS A 52 -19.11 -6.60 10.03
CA LYS A 52 -19.56 -7.94 10.45
C LYS A 52 -19.65 -8.11 11.96
N GLN A 53 -19.03 -7.21 12.73
CA GLN A 53 -19.04 -7.23 14.20
C GLN A 53 -20.09 -6.28 14.80
N ALA A 54 -20.65 -5.38 13.99
CA ALA A 54 -21.79 -4.51 14.32
C ALA A 54 -23.12 -5.18 13.95
#